data_AF-C1BSU8-F1
#
_entry.id   AF-C1BSU8-F1
#
_cell.length_a   1.000
_cell.length_b   1.000
_cell.length_c   1.000
_cell.angle_alpha   90.00
_cell.angle_beta   90.00
_cell.angle_gamma   90.00
#
_symmetry.space_group_name_H-M   'P 1'
#
loop_
_entity.id
_entity.type
_entity.pdbx_description
1 polymer ?
#
loop_
_entity_poly.entity_id
_entity_poly.type
_entity_poly.pdbx_seq_one_letter_code
_entity_poly.pdbx_strand_id
1 'polypeptide(L)'
;MEKSLSVLENYMLQFDLITPKCFEEIFFLFNFTNYKCMIPLFLKALGIAIIFGSTLVKLPQVIKIWRSRSSEGLSLMGTLLELLSATACGVYNYASRFPFTSYGEILFLSIQTALVATLILQYSKGTFTSFLFVVSYAALTTFALTLPKHILWYGQTANIPVAVSGKLLQVIANCRNGHTGQLSALTIFLIALGSFARIFTSIRETGDNVVILSYVSATTVNVILAIQVLYYWKSSASKSKKKRKTN
;
A
#
# COMPACT_ATOMS: atom_id res chain seq x y z
N MET A 1 11.60 -23.30 -28.12
CA MET A 1 11.84 -21.88 -27.82
C MET A 1 10.70 -21.00 -28.32
N GLU A 2 10.28 -21.16 -29.58
CA GLU A 2 9.18 -20.40 -30.19
C GLU A 2 7.82 -20.63 -29.51
N LYS A 3 7.47 -21.89 -29.21
CA LYS A 3 6.23 -22.26 -28.52
C LYS A 3 6.14 -21.75 -27.08
N SER A 4 7.29 -21.61 -26.40
CA SER A 4 7.34 -21.03 -25.05
C SER A 4 7.26 -19.51 -25.09
N LEU A 5 7.81 -18.87 -26.14
CA LEU A 5 7.76 -17.42 -26.31
C LEU A 5 6.35 -16.95 -26.69
N SER A 6 5.62 -17.71 -27.51
CA SER A 6 4.23 -17.39 -27.85
C SER A 6 3.27 -17.60 -26.67
N VAL A 7 3.54 -18.57 -25.79
CA VAL A 7 2.79 -18.70 -24.53
C VAL A 7 3.09 -17.52 -23.61
N LEU A 8 4.35 -17.11 -23.49
CA LEU A 8 4.76 -15.95 -22.70
C LEU A 8 4.11 -14.65 -23.23
N GLU A 9 4.08 -14.47 -24.55
CA GLU A 9 3.43 -13.35 -25.22
C GLU A 9 1.95 -13.27 -24.86
N ASN A 10 1.23 -14.39 -25.02
CA ASN A 10 -0.20 -14.44 -24.69
C ASN A 10 -0.46 -14.07 -23.22
N TYR A 11 0.35 -14.58 -22.29
CA TYR A 11 0.21 -14.20 -20.87
C TYR A 11 0.54 -12.72 -20.62
N MET A 12 1.63 -12.20 -21.19
CA MET A 12 2.03 -10.81 -20.98
C MET A 12 1.06 -9.81 -21.60
N LEU A 13 0.48 -10.13 -22.76
CA LEU A 13 -0.57 -9.35 -23.41
C LEU A 13 -1.89 -9.44 -22.64
N GLN A 14 -2.28 -10.63 -22.17
CA GLN A 14 -3.52 -10.84 -21.42
C GLN A 14 -3.55 -10.06 -20.10
N PHE A 15 -2.42 -9.95 -19.42
CA PHE A 15 -2.28 -9.20 -18.18
C PHE A 15 -1.84 -7.74 -18.39
N ASP A 16 -1.83 -7.25 -19.64
CA ASP A 16 -1.47 -5.88 -20.01
C ASP A 16 -0.09 -5.46 -19.45
N LEU A 17 0.89 -6.37 -19.43
CA LEU A 17 2.26 -6.06 -18.99
C LEU A 17 3.05 -5.32 -20.05
N ILE A 18 2.76 -5.55 -21.33
CA ILE A 18 3.54 -5.04 -22.45
C ILE A 18 2.69 -4.94 -23.71
N THR A 19 3.02 -4.01 -24.61
CA THR A 19 2.42 -3.92 -25.95
C THR A 19 3.06 -4.95 -26.88
N PRO A 20 2.34 -5.52 -27.87
CA PRO A 20 2.92 -6.53 -28.79
C PRO A 20 4.20 -6.05 -29.48
N LYS A 21 4.24 -4.79 -29.91
CA LYS A 21 5.45 -4.16 -30.48
C LYS A 21 6.66 -4.20 -29.54
N CYS A 22 6.42 -3.97 -28.25
CA CYS A 22 7.48 -4.00 -27.24
C CYS A 22 7.87 -5.44 -26.86
N PHE A 23 6.95 -6.39 -26.96
CA PHE A 23 7.27 -7.81 -26.78
C PHE A 23 8.22 -8.29 -27.88
N GLU A 24 7.92 -7.95 -29.14
CA GLU A 24 8.79 -8.24 -30.28
C GLU A 24 10.18 -7.62 -30.13
N GLU A 25 10.27 -6.32 -29.84
CA GLU A 25 11.56 -5.65 -29.69
C GLU A 25 12.44 -6.21 -28.57
N ILE A 26 11.83 -6.59 -27.44
CA ILE A 26 12.59 -7.05 -26.27
C ILE A 26 12.92 -8.55 -26.38
N PHE A 27 11.94 -9.39 -26.72
CA PHE A 27 12.08 -10.84 -26.61
C PHE A 27 12.47 -11.52 -27.93
N PHE A 28 12.13 -10.93 -29.08
CA PHE A 28 12.52 -11.48 -30.39
C PHE A 28 13.76 -10.77 -30.96
N LEU A 29 13.84 -9.44 -30.85
CA LEU A 29 14.96 -8.65 -31.37
C LEU A 29 16.08 -8.39 -30.34
N PHE A 30 15.89 -8.78 -29.07
CA PHE A 30 16.83 -8.56 -27.94
C PHE A 30 17.32 -7.10 -27.82
N ASN A 31 16.49 -6.14 -28.22
CA ASN A 31 16.82 -4.73 -28.20
C ASN A 31 16.48 -4.08 -26.86
N PHE A 32 17.27 -4.39 -25.83
CA PHE A 32 17.11 -3.83 -24.47
C PHE A 32 17.45 -2.34 -24.37
N THR A 33 17.95 -1.72 -25.44
CA THR A 33 18.30 -0.30 -25.46
C THR A 33 17.08 0.58 -25.76
N ASN A 34 15.95 -0.01 -26.19
CA ASN A 34 14.73 0.76 -26.43
C ASN A 34 14.05 1.16 -25.11
N TYR A 35 14.43 2.33 -24.60
CA TYR A 35 13.88 2.91 -23.38
C TYR A 35 12.36 3.09 -23.42
N LYS A 36 11.75 3.23 -24.61
CA LYS A 36 10.28 3.37 -24.75
C LYS A 36 9.54 2.10 -24.36
N CYS A 37 10.16 0.93 -24.51
CA CYS A 37 9.59 -0.36 -24.14
C CYS A 37 10.08 -0.86 -22.78
N MET A 38 11.33 -0.57 -22.41
CA MET A 38 11.90 -0.97 -21.12
C MET A 38 11.28 -0.25 -19.92
N ILE A 39 10.99 1.06 -20.03
CA ILE A 39 10.41 1.82 -18.91
C ILE A 39 9.01 1.31 -18.52
N PRO A 40 8.05 1.12 -19.46
CA PRO A 40 6.74 0.57 -19.11
C PRO A 40 6.83 -0.84 -18.52
N LEU A 41 7.68 -1.71 -19.08
CA LEU A 41 7.89 -3.08 -18.58
C LEU A 41 8.40 -3.06 -17.12
N PHE A 42 9.40 -2.21 -16.84
CA PHE A 42 9.94 -2.05 -15.50
C PHE A 42 8.88 -1.54 -14.51
N LEU A 43 8.09 -0.54 -14.90
CA LEU A 43 7.03 0.01 -14.05
C LEU A 43 5.91 -1.00 -13.77
N LYS A 44 5.51 -1.80 -14.75
CA LYS A 44 4.53 -2.89 -14.56
C LYS A 44 5.08 -3.98 -13.62
N ALA A 45 6.33 -4.39 -13.82
CA ALA A 45 7.00 -5.33 -12.92
C ALA A 45 7.07 -4.80 -11.47
N LEU A 46 7.36 -3.50 -11.32
CA LEU A 46 7.38 -2.82 -10.03
C LEU A 46 5.99 -2.78 -9.38
N GLY A 47 4.93 -2.46 -10.14
CA GLY A 47 3.54 -2.50 -9.67
C GLY A 47 3.14 -3.88 -9.17
N ILE A 48 3.51 -4.94 -9.90
CA ILE A 48 3.28 -6.34 -9.51
C ILE A 48 4.06 -6.68 -8.23
N ALA A 49 5.33 -6.30 -8.14
CA ALA A 49 6.15 -6.52 -6.94
C ALA A 49 5.53 -5.84 -5.70
N ILE A 50 4.98 -4.63 -5.85
CA ILE A 50 4.29 -3.95 -4.77
C ILE A 50 3.01 -4.69 -4.36
N ILE A 51 2.23 -5.20 -5.33
CA ILE A 51 1.04 -6.02 -5.04
C ILE A 51 1.44 -7.26 -4.22
N PHE A 52 2.44 -8.02 -4.67
CA PHE A 52 2.95 -9.17 -3.94
C PHE A 52 3.42 -8.79 -2.54
N GLY A 53 4.22 -7.74 -2.39
CA GLY A 53 4.67 -7.24 -1.09
C GLY A 53 3.50 -6.88 -0.17
N SER A 54 2.46 -6.23 -0.70
CA SER A 54 1.28 -5.80 0.06
C SER A 54 0.49 -6.96 0.68
N THR A 55 0.52 -8.14 0.05
CA THR A 55 -0.15 -9.35 0.55
C THR A 55 0.44 -9.85 1.87
N LEU A 56 1.68 -9.48 2.17
CA LEU A 56 2.41 -9.95 3.36
C LEU A 56 2.41 -8.94 4.50
N VAL A 57 1.96 -7.70 4.28
CA VAL A 57 2.15 -6.58 5.23
C VAL A 57 1.40 -6.81 6.55
N LYS A 58 0.14 -7.24 6.51
CA LYS A 58 -0.68 -7.40 7.71
C LYS A 58 -0.73 -8.85 8.19
N LEU A 59 -0.23 -9.82 7.43
CA LEU A 59 -0.20 -11.23 7.84
C LEU A 59 0.50 -11.47 9.19
N PRO A 60 1.67 -10.87 9.49
CA PRO A 60 2.28 -11.04 10.82
C PRO A 60 1.36 -10.57 11.95
N GLN A 61 0.60 -9.50 11.73
CA GLN A 61 -0.37 -8.97 12.69
C GLN A 61 -1.56 -9.93 12.86
N VAL A 62 -2.12 -10.46 11.76
CA VAL A 62 -3.19 -11.46 11.79
C VAL A 62 -2.77 -12.71 12.57
N ILE A 63 -1.59 -13.26 12.26
CA ILE A 63 -1.04 -14.43 12.94
C ILE A 63 -0.84 -14.16 14.43
N LYS A 64 -0.34 -12.97 14.78
CA LYS A 64 -0.12 -12.58 16.18
C LYS A 64 -1.42 -12.56 16.97
N ILE A 65 -2.48 -11.93 16.46
CA ILE A 65 -3.80 -11.85 17.11
C ILE A 65 -4.41 -13.24 17.25
N TRP A 66 -4.32 -14.05 16.18
CA TRP A 66 -4.86 -15.40 16.20
C TRP A 66 -4.16 -16.30 17.23
N ARG A 67 -2.83 -16.20 17.35
CA ARG A 67 -2.06 -16.95 18.35
C ARG A 67 -2.27 -16.44 19.77
N SER A 68 -2.37 -15.12 19.98
CA SER A 68 -2.58 -14.55 21.31
C SER A 68 -4.00 -14.71 21.82
N ARG A 69 -4.97 -14.96 20.92
CA ARG A 69 -6.41 -14.99 21.24
C ARG A 69 -6.90 -13.74 21.97
N SER A 70 -6.23 -12.61 21.74
CA SER A 70 -6.49 -11.34 22.41
C SER A 70 -6.29 -10.18 21.44
N SER A 71 -7.17 -9.19 21.53
CA SER A 71 -7.12 -7.92 20.78
C SER A 71 -6.61 -6.74 21.62
N GLU A 72 -6.02 -7.02 22.79
CA GLU A 72 -5.49 -5.99 23.68
C GLU A 72 -4.39 -5.14 23.01
N GLY A 73 -4.44 -3.83 23.23
CA GLY A 73 -3.52 -2.87 22.63
C GLY A 73 -3.79 -2.52 21.16
N LEU A 74 -4.83 -3.09 20.54
CA LEU A 74 -5.25 -2.74 19.18
C LEU A 74 -6.42 -1.76 19.19
N SER A 75 -6.33 -0.72 18.35
CA SER A 75 -7.42 0.25 18.17
C SER A 75 -8.40 -0.24 17.10
N LEU A 76 -9.61 -0.62 17.53
CA LEU A 76 -10.70 -0.94 16.60
C LEU A 76 -11.02 0.26 15.70
N MET A 77 -11.13 1.47 16.27
CA MET A 77 -11.45 2.68 15.48
C MET A 77 -10.38 3.00 14.45
N GLY A 78 -9.10 2.86 14.80
CA GLY A 78 -8.01 3.04 13.83
C GLY A 78 -8.09 2.02 12.69
N THR A 79 -8.41 0.77 13.00
CA THR A 79 -8.54 -0.31 12.00
C THR A 79 -9.76 -0.08 11.08
N LEU A 80 -10.89 0.37 11.64
CA LEU A 80 -12.08 0.72 10.85
C LEU A 80 -11.85 1.92 9.94
N LEU A 81 -11.12 2.93 10.41
CA LEU A 81 -10.78 4.09 9.60
C LEU A 81 -9.83 3.71 8.47
N GLU A 82 -8.83 2.86 8.73
CA GLU A 82 -7.93 2.31 7.71
C GLU A 82 -8.73 1.53 6.65
N LEU A 83 -9.69 0.70 7.09
CA LEU A 83 -10.55 -0.06 6.20
C LEU A 83 -11.41 0.85 5.33
N LEU A 84 -12.10 1.83 5.91
CA LEU A 84 -12.93 2.80 5.19
C LEU A 84 -12.12 3.55 4.13
N SER A 85 -10.92 4.01 4.49
CA SER A 85 -10.01 4.73 3.58
C SER A 85 -9.58 3.85 2.41
N ALA A 86 -9.21 2.59 2.69
CA ALA A 86 -8.82 1.63 1.67
C ALA A 86 -10.00 1.29 0.74
N THR A 87 -11.21 1.07 1.28
CA THR A 87 -12.41 0.80 0.48
C THR A 87 -12.75 1.97 -0.43
N ALA A 88 -12.75 3.20 0.09
CA ALA A 88 -13.02 4.40 -0.70
C ALA A 88 -12.04 4.52 -1.89
N CYS A 89 -10.75 4.29 -1.65
CA CYS A 89 -9.75 4.31 -2.71
C CYS A 89 -9.92 3.18 -3.72
N GLY A 90 -10.13 1.95 -3.24
CA GLY A 90 -10.29 0.78 -4.09
C GLY A 90 -11.51 0.89 -5.01
N VAL A 91 -12.66 1.29 -4.45
CA VAL A 91 -13.90 1.49 -5.20
C VAL A 91 -13.76 2.64 -6.20
N TYR A 92 -13.14 3.75 -5.82
CA TYR A 92 -12.87 4.86 -6.75
C TYR A 92 -12.00 4.43 -7.94
N ASN A 93 -10.90 3.73 -7.68
CA ASN A 93 -10.00 3.25 -8.74
C ASN A 93 -10.70 2.24 -9.66
N TYR A 94 -11.48 1.32 -9.10
CA TYR A 94 -12.28 0.37 -9.86
C TYR A 94 -13.34 1.06 -10.72
N ALA A 95 -14.13 1.98 -10.14
CA ALA A 95 -15.14 2.74 -10.86
C ALA A 95 -14.53 3.60 -11.98
N SER A 96 -13.33 4.12 -11.75
CA SER A 96 -12.56 4.88 -12.75
C SER A 96 -11.98 4.03 -13.88
N ARG A 97 -12.13 2.70 -13.83
CA ARG A 97 -11.64 1.72 -14.83
C ARG A 97 -10.12 1.73 -14.98
N PHE A 98 -9.40 2.04 -13.90
CA PHE A 98 -7.95 1.91 -13.90
C PHE A 98 -7.51 0.45 -13.93
N PRO A 99 -6.32 0.14 -14.47
CA PRO A 99 -5.81 -1.23 -14.49
C PRO A 99 -5.61 -1.77 -13.07
N PHE A 100 -5.75 -3.08 -12.92
CA PHE A 100 -5.61 -3.77 -11.62
C PHE A 100 -4.26 -3.49 -10.94
N THR A 101 -3.19 -3.29 -11.71
CA THR A 101 -1.85 -2.96 -11.19
C THR A 101 -1.81 -1.66 -10.37
N SER A 102 -2.73 -0.73 -10.65
CA SER A 102 -2.84 0.55 -9.92
C SER A 102 -3.41 0.38 -8.51
N TYR A 103 -4.45 -0.44 -8.34
CA TYR A 103 -5.19 -0.54 -7.07
C TYR A 103 -5.15 -1.93 -6.42
N GLY A 104 -4.49 -2.91 -7.04
CA GLY A 104 -4.46 -4.29 -6.56
C GLY A 104 -3.89 -4.40 -5.14
N GLU A 105 -2.93 -3.55 -4.76
CA GLU A 105 -2.42 -3.51 -3.39
C GLU A 105 -3.52 -3.14 -2.38
N ILE A 106 -4.40 -2.21 -2.76
CA ILE A 106 -5.46 -1.69 -1.91
C ILE A 106 -6.51 -2.80 -1.69
N LEU A 107 -6.77 -3.61 -2.71
CA LEU A 107 -7.64 -4.78 -2.58
C LEU A 107 -7.09 -5.77 -1.55
N PHE A 108 -5.83 -6.20 -1.66
CA PHE A 108 -5.25 -7.14 -0.71
C PHE A 108 -5.11 -6.56 0.70
N LEU A 109 -4.76 -5.27 0.82
CA LEU A 109 -4.67 -4.59 2.10
C LEU A 109 -6.05 -4.44 2.77
N SER A 110 -7.10 -4.14 2.02
CA SER A 110 -8.46 -4.03 2.55
C SER A 110 -8.98 -5.39 3.05
N ILE A 111 -8.72 -6.48 2.32
CA ILE A 111 -9.07 -7.84 2.78
C ILE A 111 -8.35 -8.16 4.09
N GLN A 112 -7.04 -7.96 4.16
CA GLN A 112 -6.28 -8.26 5.38
C GLN A 112 -6.70 -7.35 6.55
N THR A 113 -7.02 -6.08 6.29
CA THR A 113 -7.47 -5.14 7.33
C THR A 113 -8.87 -5.50 7.82
N ALA A 114 -9.76 -5.96 6.94
CA ALA A 114 -11.06 -6.51 7.33
C ALA A 114 -10.90 -7.76 8.20
N LEU A 115 -9.95 -8.65 7.88
CA LEU A 115 -9.63 -9.81 8.72
C LEU A 115 -9.12 -9.38 10.10
N VAL A 116 -8.24 -8.38 10.18
CA VAL A 116 -7.78 -7.82 11.46
C VAL A 116 -8.96 -7.25 12.26
N ALA A 117 -9.83 -6.44 11.64
CA ALA A 117 -11.00 -5.87 12.32
C ALA A 117 -11.96 -6.96 12.83
N THR A 118 -12.17 -8.00 12.02
CA THR A 118 -12.98 -9.18 12.36
C THR A 118 -12.40 -9.87 13.60
N LEU A 119 -11.10 -10.17 13.61
CA LEU A 119 -10.44 -10.78 14.78
C LEU A 119 -10.50 -9.89 16.02
N ILE A 120 -10.34 -8.56 15.88
CA ILE A 120 -10.47 -7.62 16.99
C ILE A 120 -11.87 -7.71 17.60
N LEU A 121 -12.91 -7.69 16.76
CA LEU A 121 -14.31 -7.80 17.20
C LEU A 121 -14.62 -9.15 17.82
N GLN A 122 -14.10 -10.24 17.23
CA GLN A 122 -14.30 -11.59 17.73
C GLN A 122 -13.78 -11.75 19.16
N TYR A 123 -12.57 -11.25 19.47
CA TYR A 123 -11.97 -11.37 20.80
C TYR A 123 -12.40 -10.28 21.79
N SER A 124 -13.00 -9.17 21.35
CA SER A 124 -13.47 -8.10 22.25
C SER A 124 -14.97 -8.13 22.54
N LYS A 125 -15.79 -8.44 21.54
CA LYS A 125 -17.27 -8.36 21.59
C LYS A 125 -17.97 -9.68 21.28
N GLY A 126 -17.23 -10.70 20.85
CA GLY A 126 -17.74 -12.03 20.54
C GLY A 126 -18.01 -12.29 19.06
N THR A 127 -18.25 -13.56 18.72
CA THR A 127 -18.37 -14.07 17.35
C THR A 127 -19.55 -13.46 16.58
N PHE A 128 -20.68 -13.19 17.25
CA PHE A 128 -21.87 -12.65 16.59
C PHE A 128 -21.62 -11.24 16.03
N THR A 129 -21.02 -10.35 16.83
CA THR A 129 -20.66 -8.99 16.37
C THR A 129 -19.64 -9.04 15.23
N SER A 130 -18.68 -9.95 15.31
CA SER A 130 -17.70 -10.17 14.25
C SER A 130 -18.35 -10.61 12.93
N PHE A 131 -19.30 -11.54 12.98
CA PHE A 131 -20.04 -11.98 11.80
C PHE A 131 -20.88 -10.85 11.20
N LEU A 132 -21.60 -10.10 12.04
CA LEU A 132 -22.40 -8.95 11.61
C LEU A 132 -21.53 -7.87 10.94
N PHE A 133 -20.32 -7.66 11.45
CA PHE A 133 -19.34 -6.77 10.83
C PHE A 133 -18.94 -7.23 9.43
N VAL A 134 -18.62 -8.50 9.23
CA VAL A 134 -18.24 -9.02 7.90
C VAL A 134 -19.37 -8.86 6.90
N VAL A 135 -20.61 -9.21 7.29
CA VAL A 135 -21.79 -9.07 6.43
C VAL A 135 -22.07 -7.60 6.10
N SER A 136 -22.05 -6.72 7.09
CA SER A 136 -22.28 -5.29 6.88
C SER A 136 -21.18 -4.63 6.05
N TYR A 137 -19.93 -5.02 6.24
CA TYR A 137 -18.81 -4.52 5.43
C TYR A 137 -18.90 -4.99 3.97
N ALA A 138 -19.27 -6.25 3.74
CA ALA A 138 -19.50 -6.76 2.38
C ALA A 138 -20.64 -6.01 1.69
N ALA A 139 -21.77 -5.81 2.38
CA ALA A 139 -22.92 -5.05 1.87
C ALA A 139 -22.56 -3.57 1.60
N LEU A 140 -21.78 -2.93 2.48
CA LEU A 140 -21.32 -1.56 2.28
C LEU A 140 -20.42 -1.45 1.05
N THR A 141 -19.53 -2.42 0.85
CA THR A 141 -18.59 -2.43 -0.29
C THR A 141 -19.34 -2.65 -1.60
N THR A 142 -20.31 -3.57 -1.65
CA THR A 142 -21.13 -3.78 -2.86
C THR A 142 -22.02 -2.57 -3.16
N PHE A 143 -22.58 -1.93 -2.14
CA PHE A 143 -23.29 -0.66 -2.29
C PHE A 143 -22.36 0.45 -2.81
N ALA A 144 -21.14 0.56 -2.28
CA ALA A 144 -20.20 1.58 -2.72
C ALA A 144 -19.85 1.45 -4.22
N LEU A 145 -19.83 0.23 -4.77
CA LEU A 145 -19.59 -0.02 -6.20
C LEU A 145 -20.70 0.52 -7.12
N THR A 146 -21.91 0.77 -6.61
CA THR A 146 -23.01 1.34 -7.40
C THR A 146 -23.04 2.87 -7.34
N LEU A 147 -22.24 3.48 -6.46
CA LEU A 147 -22.21 4.93 -6.30
C LEU A 147 -21.60 5.62 -7.54
N PRO A 148 -22.10 6.80 -7.91
CA PRO A 148 -21.53 7.58 -8.99
C PRO A 148 -20.14 8.10 -8.61
N LYS A 149 -19.25 8.21 -9.61
CA LYS A 149 -17.84 8.57 -9.43
C LYS A 149 -17.60 9.87 -8.66
N HIS A 150 -18.49 10.85 -8.75
CA HIS A 150 -18.35 12.13 -8.04
C HIS A 150 -18.41 11.96 -6.52
N ILE A 151 -19.21 11.01 -5.99
CA ILE A 151 -19.26 10.71 -4.56
C ILE A 151 -17.97 10.01 -4.13
N LEU A 152 -17.53 9.04 -4.94
CA LEU A 152 -16.29 8.30 -4.69
C LEU A 152 -15.05 9.20 -4.70
N TRP A 153 -15.06 10.26 -5.51
CA TRP A 153 -14.00 11.26 -5.57
C TRP A 153 -13.82 11.99 -4.23
N TYR A 154 -14.91 12.33 -3.53
CA TYR A 154 -14.80 12.90 -2.18
C TYR A 154 -14.16 11.92 -1.19
N GLY A 155 -14.46 10.63 -1.32
CA GLY A 155 -13.81 9.57 -0.52
C GLY A 155 -12.30 9.47 -0.82
N GLN A 156 -11.93 9.46 -2.10
CA GLN A 156 -10.53 9.42 -2.54
C GLN A 156 -9.74 10.66 -2.07
N THR A 157 -10.33 11.85 -2.15
CA THR A 157 -9.67 13.09 -1.70
C THR A 157 -9.57 13.16 -0.18
N ALA A 158 -10.58 12.71 0.55
CA ALA A 158 -10.54 12.61 2.01
C ALA A 158 -9.48 11.61 2.51
N ASN A 159 -9.10 10.61 1.71
CA ASN A 159 -8.00 9.71 2.06
C ASN A 159 -6.64 10.42 2.13
N ILE A 160 -6.44 11.51 1.38
CA ILE A 160 -5.17 12.26 1.37
C ILE A 160 -4.79 12.76 2.77
N PRO A 161 -5.62 13.56 3.47
CA PRO A 161 -5.29 14.02 4.82
C PRO A 161 -5.20 12.86 5.81
N VAL A 162 -6.02 11.81 5.68
CA VAL A 162 -5.95 10.63 6.56
C VAL A 162 -4.59 9.92 6.44
N ALA A 163 -4.12 9.68 5.21
CA ALA A 163 -2.85 9.02 4.95
C ALA A 163 -1.62 9.83 5.42
N VAL A 164 -1.73 11.17 5.43
CA VAL A 164 -0.67 12.09 5.84
C VAL A 164 -0.63 12.24 7.36
N SER A 165 -1.79 12.33 8.01
CA SER A 165 -1.92 12.70 9.44
C SER A 165 -1.11 11.79 10.37
N GLY A 166 -1.22 10.47 10.22
CA GLY A 166 -0.51 9.53 11.09
C GLY A 166 1.02 9.67 10.99
N LYS A 167 1.53 9.87 9.79
CA LYS A 167 2.96 10.05 9.54
C LYS A 167 3.44 11.42 10.01
N LEU A 168 2.60 12.45 9.88
CA LEU A 168 2.92 13.80 10.35
C LEU A 168 3.04 13.84 11.89
N LEU A 169 2.15 13.16 12.61
CA LEU A 169 2.27 13.01 14.07
C LEU A 169 3.60 12.34 14.45
N GLN A 170 4.03 11.34 13.68
CA GLN A 170 5.33 10.69 13.88
C GLN A 170 6.51 11.62 13.60
N VAL A 171 6.44 12.45 12.54
CA VAL A 171 7.44 13.49 12.25
C VAL A 171 7.59 14.46 13.42
N ILE A 172 6.46 14.95 13.95
CA ILE A 172 6.44 15.88 15.09
C ILE A 172 7.02 15.22 16.34
N ALA A 173 6.64 13.97 16.62
CA ALA A 173 7.17 13.23 17.76
C ALA A 173 8.69 13.03 17.67
N ASN A 174 9.23 12.72 16.49
CA ASN A 174 10.68 12.58 16.28
C ASN A 174 11.42 13.90 16.54
N CYS A 175 10.90 15.03 16.03
CA CYS A 175 11.46 16.36 16.29
C CYS A 175 11.49 16.67 17.79
N ARG A 176 10.36 16.47 18.48
CA ARG A 176 10.22 16.74 19.91
C ARG A 176 11.15 15.87 20.76
N ASN A 177 11.37 14.62 20.36
CA ASN A 177 12.20 13.67 21.10
C ASN A 177 13.70 13.80 20.79
N GLY A 178 14.07 14.45 19.68
CA GLY A 178 15.46 14.57 19.21
C GLY A 178 16.09 13.21 18.82
N HIS A 179 15.26 12.22 18.54
CA HIS A 179 15.65 10.90 18.03
C HIS A 179 14.47 10.18 17.39
N THR A 180 14.77 9.21 16.52
CA THR A 180 13.78 8.33 15.88
C THR A 180 13.47 7.07 16.69
N GLY A 181 14.21 6.80 17.77
CA GLY A 181 13.93 5.68 18.67
C GLY A 181 14.19 4.32 18.02
N GLN A 182 13.18 3.44 17.98
CA GLN A 182 13.25 2.08 17.41
C GLN A 182 12.84 2.02 15.93
N LEU A 183 12.78 3.17 15.24
CA LEU A 183 12.43 3.21 13.83
C LEU A 183 13.53 2.54 12.99
N SER A 184 13.16 1.48 12.28
CA SER A 184 14.06 0.79 11.35
C SER A 184 14.35 1.68 10.16
N ALA A 185 15.60 2.12 10.02
CA ALA A 185 16.02 2.95 8.91
C ALA A 185 15.80 2.26 7.56
N LEU A 186 16.16 0.97 7.46
CA LEU A 186 15.94 0.17 6.27
C LEU A 186 14.46 0.18 5.86
N THR A 187 13.55 0.01 6.82
CA THR A 187 12.10 0.02 6.56
C THR A 187 11.65 1.37 6.01
N ILE A 188 12.15 2.48 6.53
CA ILE A 188 11.73 3.83 6.10
C ILE A 188 12.27 4.15 4.70
N PHE A 189 13.50 3.74 4.39
CA PHE A 189 14.03 3.85 3.04
C PHE A 189 13.24 3.01 2.03
N LEU A 190 12.90 1.78 2.38
CA LEU A 190 12.06 0.92 1.54
C LEU A 190 10.66 1.52 1.33
N ILE A 191 10.06 2.08 2.39
CA ILE A 191 8.77 2.79 2.30
C ILE A 191 8.89 4.02 1.37
N ALA A 192 9.96 4.80 1.48
CA ALA A 192 10.19 5.96 0.62
C ALA A 192 10.32 5.54 -0.85
N LEU A 193 11.15 4.53 -1.15
CA LEU A 193 11.33 3.98 -2.50
C LEU A 193 10.03 3.42 -3.07
N GLY A 194 9.28 2.64 -2.29
CA GLY A 194 7.97 2.13 -2.71
C GLY A 194 6.95 3.24 -2.97
N SER A 195 7.00 4.32 -2.20
CA SER A 195 6.12 5.47 -2.45
C SER A 195 6.49 6.28 -3.70
N PHE A 196 7.78 6.41 -4.03
CA PHE A 196 8.22 6.95 -5.33
C PHE A 196 7.78 6.07 -6.49
N ALA A 197 7.94 4.75 -6.36
CA ALA A 197 7.47 3.80 -7.35
C ALA A 197 5.98 4.01 -7.65
N ARG A 198 5.14 4.18 -6.62
CA ARG A 198 3.71 4.44 -6.78
C ARG A 198 3.39 5.74 -7.51
N ILE A 199 4.16 6.81 -7.30
CA ILE A 199 3.97 8.05 -8.08
C ILE A 199 4.17 7.75 -9.58
N PHE A 200 5.28 7.11 -9.95
CA PHE A 200 5.59 6.83 -11.35
C PHE A 200 4.61 5.86 -11.99
N THR A 201 4.21 4.78 -11.29
CA THR A 201 3.20 3.85 -11.81
C THR A 201 1.86 4.55 -11.95
N SER A 202 1.40 5.35 -10.98
CA SER A 202 0.13 6.07 -11.08
C SER A 202 0.09 7.09 -12.22
N ILE A 203 1.19 7.84 -12.45
CA ILE A 203 1.27 8.75 -13.61
C ILE A 203 1.05 8.00 -14.93
N ARG A 204 1.60 6.79 -15.05
CA ARG A 204 1.50 5.98 -16.27
C ARG A 204 0.20 5.21 -16.39
N GLU A 205 -0.31 4.67 -15.28
CA GLU A 205 -1.44 3.73 -15.26
C GLU A 205 -2.79 4.41 -15.11
N THR A 206 -2.87 5.53 -14.37
CA THR A 206 -4.14 6.24 -14.14
C THR A 206 -4.21 7.56 -14.88
N GLY A 207 -3.11 8.32 -14.90
CA GLY A 207 -3.11 9.71 -15.35
C GLY A 207 -4.02 10.63 -14.52
N ASP A 208 -4.51 10.16 -13.37
CA ASP A 208 -5.48 10.85 -12.53
C ASP A 208 -4.78 11.71 -11.46
N ASN A 209 -5.05 13.01 -11.50
CA ASN A 209 -4.39 13.98 -10.64
C ASN A 209 -4.65 13.73 -9.15
N VAL A 210 -5.81 13.20 -8.77
CA VAL A 210 -6.13 12.98 -7.36
C VAL A 210 -5.41 11.75 -6.82
N VAL A 211 -5.37 10.66 -7.59
CA VAL A 211 -4.58 9.48 -7.23
C VAL A 211 -3.10 9.85 -7.13
N ILE A 212 -2.56 10.55 -8.13
CA ILE A 212 -1.17 11.00 -8.15
C ILE A 212 -0.87 11.90 -6.95
N LEU A 213 -1.71 12.90 -6.67
CA LEU A 213 -1.55 13.81 -5.55
C LEU A 213 -1.58 13.10 -4.20
N SER A 214 -2.39 12.05 -4.05
CA SER A 214 -2.43 11.24 -2.83
C SER A 214 -1.08 10.56 -2.56
N TYR A 215 -0.45 9.98 -3.59
CA TYR A 215 0.87 9.36 -3.47
C TYR A 215 1.99 10.39 -3.32
N VAL A 216 1.91 11.55 -3.98
CA VAL A 216 2.87 12.65 -3.79
C VAL A 216 2.83 13.16 -2.34
N SER A 217 1.63 13.38 -1.80
CA SER A 217 1.44 13.83 -0.42
C SER A 217 2.00 12.81 0.58
N ALA A 218 1.68 11.53 0.39
CA ALA A 218 2.19 10.45 1.23
C ALA A 218 3.72 10.29 1.13
N THR A 219 4.30 10.44 -0.07
CA THR A 219 5.74 10.34 -0.32
C THR A 219 6.50 11.49 0.33
N THR A 220 5.95 12.71 0.28
CA THR A 220 6.57 13.88 0.91
C THR A 220 6.82 13.64 2.40
N VAL A 221 5.83 13.11 3.12
CA VAL A 221 6.01 12.81 4.56
C VAL A 221 6.97 11.63 4.77
N ASN A 222 6.92 10.60 3.92
CA ASN A 222 7.87 9.48 3.99
C ASN A 222 9.32 9.95 3.81
N VAL A 223 9.57 10.89 2.90
CA VAL A 223 10.90 11.48 2.66
C VAL A 223 11.34 12.31 3.86
N ILE A 224 10.45 13.11 4.46
CA ILE A 224 10.76 13.85 5.70
C ILE A 224 11.17 12.88 6.81
N LEU A 225 10.43 11.78 7.00
CA LEU A 225 10.79 10.74 7.97
C LEU A 225 12.16 10.12 7.66
N ALA A 226 12.46 9.83 6.39
CA ALA A 226 13.77 9.30 5.98
C ALA A 226 14.92 10.28 6.30
N ILE A 227 14.71 11.57 6.05
CA ILE A 227 15.67 12.63 6.39
C ILE A 227 15.88 12.71 7.91
N GLN A 228 14.81 12.66 8.71
CA GLN A 228 14.91 12.65 10.18
C GLN A 228 15.72 11.46 10.69
N VAL A 229 15.59 10.29 10.07
CA VAL A 229 16.35 9.09 10.44
C VAL A 229 17.84 9.28 10.19
N LEU A 230 18.21 9.87 9.04
CA LEU A 230 19.59 10.21 8.74
C LEU A 230 20.14 11.26 9.72
N TYR A 231 19.37 12.32 9.96
CA TYR A 231 19.77 13.41 10.84
C TYR A 231 19.98 12.95 12.30
N TYR A 232 19.05 12.16 12.83
CA TYR A 232 19.11 11.67 14.22
C TYR A 232 19.84 10.33 14.39
N TRP A 233 20.49 9.80 13.35
CA TRP A 233 21.13 8.48 13.36
C TRP A 233 22.07 8.29 14.56
N LYS A 234 22.95 9.28 14.81
CA LYS A 234 23.91 9.26 15.92
C LYS A 234 23.24 9.33 17.30
N SER A 235 22.18 10.13 17.42
CA SER A 235 21.40 10.30 18.67
C SER A 235 20.62 9.03 19.03
N SER A 236 19.94 8.42 18.05
CA SER A 236 19.20 7.16 18.23
C SER A 236 20.14 6.00 18.60
N ALA A 237 21.32 5.90 17.98
CA ALA A 237 22.29 4.85 18.27
C ALA A 237 22.84 4.94 19.71
N SER A 238 23.07 6.15 20.22
CA SER A 238 23.56 6.40 21.59
C SER A 238 22.52 6.00 22.65
N LYS A 239 21.25 6.41 22.48
CA LYS A 239 20.16 6.06 23.41
C LYS A 239 19.84 4.56 23.42
N SER A 240 19.87 3.89 22.26
CA SER A 240 19.68 2.44 22.17
C SER A 240 20.76 1.67 22.92
N LYS A 241 22.04 2.07 22.78
CA LYS A 241 23.17 1.48 23.53
C LYS A 241 23.05 1.70 25.04
N LYS A 242 22.59 2.87 25.48
CA LYS A 242 22.40 3.15 26.92
C LYS A 242 21.33 2.24 27.52
N LYS A 243 20.19 2.07 26.84
CA LYS A 243 19.08 1.22 27.31
C LYS A 243 19.42 -0.27 27.36
N ARG A 244 20.32 -0.74 26.47
CA ARG A 244 20.79 -2.14 26.41
C ARG A 244 21.86 -2.49 27.46
N LYS A 245 22.43 -1.48 28.13
CA LYS A 245 23.39 -1.66 29.24
C LYS A 245 22.73 -1.59 30.62
N THR A 246 21.51 -1.06 30.71
CA THR A 246 20.75 -0.95 31.96
C THR A 246 19.73 -2.08 32.17
N ASN A 247 19.54 -2.93 31.16
CA ASN A 247 18.84 -4.22 31.25
C ASN A 247 19.88 -5.34 31.23
#